data_AF-A0A379WGW7-F1
#
_entry.id   AF-A0A379WGW7-F1
#
_cell.length_a   1.000
_cell.length_b   1.000
_cell.length_c   1.000
_cell.angle_alpha   90.00
_cell.angle_beta   90.00
_cell.angle_gamma   90.00
#
_symmetry.space_group_name_H-M   'P 1'
#
loop_
_entity.id
_entity.type
_entity.pdbx_description
1 polymer ?
#
loop_
_entity_poly.entity_id
_entity_poly.type
_entity_poly.pdbx_seq_one_letter_code
_entity_poly.pdbx_strand_id
1 'polypeptide(L)'
;MNKSNFDFLKGVNDFIYAIACAAENNYPDDPNTTLIKMRMFGEATAKHLGQLLDIPACENQHDLLRELGKIAFIDDSILSVFHKLRRIGNLAVHEFHNDLDDAQMCLRLGFRLSVWYYRLVTKDYDFPVPMFVLPEHGENLYHQEVLTLKQQLERQAQEKVQSQAELEAQQQRLVALNGYIAILEGKQQETEAQTKARLAALEAQLAAKDAELAKQTEQERKAYHKEITDQAIKRTLNLSEEESRFLIDAQLRKAGWQADSKTLRFAKGARPEPGVNKAIAEWPTGTDETGKTGFADYVLFVGLKPIAVVEAKRKNTDVFSKLNESYRYSKYFDNAFLRDTLLEHYAPTTYMKPCRNMKSAGRTPAVNSALKSPSATPPTGANTARR
;
A
#
# COMPACT_ATOMS: atom_id res chain seq x y z
N MET A 1 -24.15 -12.91 -9.87
CA MET A 1 -22.76 -12.40 -9.92
C MET A 1 -22.82 -10.89 -9.87
N ASN A 2 -22.29 -10.29 -8.80
CA ASN A 2 -22.09 -8.85 -8.77
C ASN A 2 -21.06 -8.46 -9.84
N LYS A 3 -21.20 -7.24 -10.38
CA LYS A 3 -20.27 -6.64 -11.31
C LYS A 3 -18.88 -6.50 -10.64
N SER A 4 -17.78 -6.87 -11.31
CA SER A 4 -16.43 -6.72 -10.75
C SER A 4 -16.09 -5.23 -10.59
N ASN A 5 -15.31 -4.86 -9.57
CA ASN A 5 -14.83 -3.47 -9.47
C ASN A 5 -13.90 -3.11 -10.62
N PHE A 6 -13.29 -4.10 -11.28
CA PHE A 6 -12.30 -3.92 -12.34
C PHE A 6 -12.89 -4.03 -13.75
N ASP A 7 -14.21 -4.15 -13.88
CA ASP A 7 -14.92 -4.30 -15.17
C ASP A 7 -14.49 -3.31 -16.26
N PHE A 8 -14.12 -2.09 -15.88
CA PHE A 8 -13.66 -1.06 -16.80
C PHE A 8 -12.33 -1.39 -17.51
N LEU A 9 -11.54 -2.33 -16.98
CA LEU A 9 -10.31 -2.80 -17.62
C LEU A 9 -10.56 -3.78 -18.78
N LYS A 10 -11.76 -4.35 -18.87
CA LYS A 10 -12.12 -5.30 -19.92
C LYS A 10 -12.03 -4.63 -21.29
N GLY A 11 -11.33 -5.26 -22.22
CA GLY A 11 -11.04 -4.73 -23.56
C GLY A 11 -9.90 -3.70 -23.61
N VAL A 12 -9.51 -3.11 -22.47
CA VAL A 12 -8.33 -2.23 -22.39
C VAL A 12 -7.07 -3.05 -22.10
N ASN A 13 -7.11 -3.89 -21.07
CA ASN A 13 -6.07 -4.87 -20.79
C ASN A 13 -6.70 -6.09 -20.10
N ASP A 14 -7.10 -7.06 -20.92
CA ASP A 14 -7.81 -8.27 -20.46
C ASP A 14 -6.98 -9.14 -19.52
N PHE A 15 -5.65 -9.04 -19.59
CA PHE A 15 -4.74 -9.76 -18.70
C PHE A 15 -4.77 -9.19 -17.28
N ILE A 16 -4.56 -7.88 -17.15
CA ILE A 16 -4.62 -7.17 -15.87
C ILE A 16 -6.02 -7.31 -15.27
N TYR A 17 -7.06 -7.21 -16.11
CA TYR A 17 -8.46 -7.47 -15.72
C TYR A 17 -8.64 -8.87 -15.13
N ALA A 18 -8.20 -9.91 -15.82
CA ALA A 18 -8.36 -11.30 -15.37
C ALA A 18 -7.66 -11.56 -14.03
N ILE A 19 -6.47 -11.00 -13.81
CA ILE A 19 -5.76 -11.13 -12.52
C ILE A 19 -6.53 -10.41 -11.41
N ALA A 20 -7.05 -9.21 -11.69
CA ALA A 20 -7.82 -8.44 -10.70
C ALA A 20 -9.12 -9.15 -10.30
N CYS A 21 -9.88 -9.70 -11.26
CA CYS A 21 -11.06 -10.50 -10.97
C CYS A 21 -10.72 -11.76 -10.18
N ALA A 22 -9.59 -12.41 -10.48
CA ALA A 22 -9.13 -13.53 -9.69
C ALA A 22 -8.82 -13.12 -8.24
N ALA A 23 -8.20 -11.95 -8.02
CA ALA A 23 -7.98 -11.44 -6.66
C ALA A 23 -9.31 -11.17 -5.94
N GLU A 24 -10.27 -10.53 -6.59
CA GLU A 24 -11.59 -10.25 -5.99
C GLU A 24 -12.35 -11.52 -5.62
N ASN A 25 -12.36 -12.51 -6.51
CA ASN A 25 -13.10 -13.75 -6.30
C ASN A 25 -12.53 -14.61 -5.16
N ASN A 26 -11.26 -14.38 -4.78
CA ASN A 26 -10.66 -15.06 -3.64
C ASN A 26 -10.86 -14.29 -2.33
N TYR A 27 -11.39 -13.07 -2.36
CA TYR A 27 -11.70 -12.33 -1.14
C TYR A 27 -13.19 -12.47 -0.82
N PRO A 28 -13.59 -12.66 0.45
CA PRO A 28 -12.75 -12.76 1.66
C PRO A 28 -12.18 -14.17 1.98
N ASP A 29 -12.52 -15.20 1.19
CA ASP A 29 -12.31 -16.63 1.49
C ASP A 29 -10.84 -17.06 1.63
N ASP A 30 -9.98 -16.54 0.77
CA ASP A 30 -8.55 -16.81 0.71
C ASP A 30 -7.76 -15.49 0.61
N PRO A 31 -7.49 -14.84 1.76
CA PRO A 31 -6.69 -13.62 1.80
C PRO A 31 -5.29 -13.81 1.22
N ASN A 32 -4.64 -14.95 1.44
CA ASN A 32 -3.32 -15.25 0.90
C ASN A 32 -3.33 -15.27 -0.63
N THR A 33 -4.25 -16.00 -1.24
CA THR A 33 -4.39 -16.01 -2.70
C THR A 33 -4.74 -14.62 -3.24
N THR A 34 -5.64 -13.89 -2.57
CA THR A 34 -5.94 -12.49 -2.91
C THR A 34 -4.66 -11.64 -2.95
N LEU A 35 -3.81 -11.73 -1.94
CA LEU A 35 -2.55 -10.99 -1.85
C LEU A 35 -1.54 -11.38 -2.94
N ILE A 36 -1.42 -12.67 -3.25
CA ILE A 36 -0.57 -13.17 -4.34
C ILE A 36 -1.05 -12.61 -5.68
N LYS A 37 -2.34 -12.71 -5.97
CA LYS A 37 -2.92 -12.19 -7.22
C LYS A 37 -2.79 -10.67 -7.30
N MET A 38 -2.94 -9.94 -6.19
CA MET A 38 -2.71 -8.49 -6.15
C MET A 38 -1.26 -8.08 -6.40
N ARG A 39 -0.28 -8.89 -6.00
CA ARG A 39 1.12 -8.69 -6.40
C ARG A 39 1.31 -8.92 -7.90
N MET A 40 0.76 -10.00 -8.45
CA MET A 40 0.83 -10.28 -9.88
C MET A 40 0.19 -9.16 -10.70
N PHE A 41 -0.94 -8.61 -10.24
CA PHE A 41 -1.59 -7.45 -10.83
C PHE A 41 -0.65 -6.23 -10.86
N GLY A 42 0.03 -5.95 -9.74
CA GLY A 42 1.01 -4.86 -9.67
C GLY A 42 2.23 -5.09 -10.58
N GLU A 43 2.71 -6.33 -10.70
CA GLU A 43 3.80 -6.71 -11.62
C GLU A 43 3.39 -6.51 -13.09
N ALA A 44 2.24 -7.06 -13.48
CA ALA A 44 1.71 -6.95 -14.84
C ALA A 44 1.47 -5.49 -15.24
N THR A 45 0.88 -4.70 -14.34
CA THR A 45 0.63 -3.27 -14.55
C THR A 45 1.95 -2.50 -14.73
N ALA A 46 2.94 -2.73 -13.87
CA ALA A 46 4.25 -2.08 -13.98
C ALA A 46 4.98 -2.46 -15.29
N LYS A 47 4.96 -3.74 -15.68
CA LYS A 47 5.55 -4.21 -16.93
C LYS A 47 4.94 -3.52 -18.15
N HIS A 48 3.61 -3.48 -18.22
CA HIS A 48 2.92 -2.85 -19.34
C HIS A 48 3.22 -1.33 -19.40
N LEU A 49 3.26 -0.65 -18.25
CA LEU A 49 3.69 0.75 -18.19
C LEU A 49 5.14 0.94 -18.66
N GLY A 50 6.04 0.03 -18.30
CA GLY A 50 7.42 0.06 -18.78
C GLY A 50 7.51 -0.01 -20.29
N GLN A 51 6.75 -0.92 -20.92
CA GLN A 51 6.68 -1.04 -22.38
C GLN A 51 6.08 0.21 -23.03
N LEU A 52 4.98 0.70 -22.48
CA LEU A 52 4.27 1.88 -22.97
C LEU A 52 5.13 3.14 -22.90
N LEU A 53 5.98 3.23 -21.88
CA LEU A 53 6.87 4.35 -21.60
C LEU A 53 8.30 4.10 -22.08
N ASP A 54 8.51 3.11 -22.95
CA ASP A 54 9.81 2.83 -23.58
C ASP A 54 10.96 2.69 -22.56
N ILE A 55 10.64 2.16 -21.37
CA ILE A 55 11.62 1.87 -20.33
C ILE A 55 12.38 0.60 -20.76
N PRO A 56 13.73 0.62 -20.76
CA PRO A 56 14.52 -0.56 -21.07
C PRO A 56 14.13 -1.77 -20.22
N ALA A 57 14.26 -2.96 -20.79
CA ALA A 57 14.01 -4.20 -20.06
C ALA A 57 14.86 -4.24 -18.78
N CYS A 58 14.18 -4.39 -17.63
CA CYS A 58 14.81 -4.46 -16.32
C CYS A 58 14.87 -5.92 -15.85
N GLU A 59 15.93 -6.29 -15.12
CA GLU A 59 16.12 -7.67 -14.65
C GLU A 59 15.08 -8.11 -13.61
N ASN A 60 14.60 -7.18 -12.78
CA ASN A 60 13.61 -7.45 -11.75
C ASN A 60 12.61 -6.30 -11.58
N GLN A 61 11.50 -6.58 -10.90
CA GLN A 61 10.43 -5.60 -10.67
C GLN A 61 10.92 -4.39 -9.86
N HIS A 62 11.87 -4.57 -8.93
CA HIS A 62 12.36 -3.46 -8.12
C HIS A 62 13.08 -2.41 -8.98
N ASP A 63 13.91 -2.86 -9.92
CA ASP A 63 14.59 -2.00 -10.88
C ASP A 63 13.59 -1.29 -11.81
N LEU A 64 12.59 -2.01 -12.31
CA LEU A 64 11.52 -1.41 -13.12
C LEU A 64 10.78 -0.29 -12.38
N LEU A 65 10.43 -0.51 -11.10
CA LEU A 65 9.78 0.53 -10.30
C LEU A 65 10.70 1.73 -10.03
N ARG A 66 12.01 1.50 -9.92
CA ARG A 66 12.99 2.60 -9.81
C ARG A 66 13.05 3.42 -11.09
N GLU A 67 13.05 2.79 -12.26
CA GLU A 67 13.04 3.49 -13.54
C GLU A 67 11.72 4.25 -13.77
N LEU A 68 10.57 3.63 -13.44
CA LEU A 68 9.27 4.31 -13.45
C LEU A 68 9.28 5.56 -12.57
N GLY A 69 9.92 5.51 -11.40
CA GLY A 69 10.01 6.66 -10.49
C GLY A 69 10.85 7.84 -11.00
N LYS A 70 11.59 7.68 -12.11
CA LYS A 70 12.29 8.80 -12.77
C LYS A 70 11.36 9.61 -13.68
N ILE A 71 10.16 9.12 -13.96
CA ILE A 71 9.20 9.74 -14.87
C ILE A 71 8.38 10.78 -14.09
N ALA A 72 8.36 12.01 -14.60
CA ALA A 72 7.84 13.18 -13.86
C ALA A 72 6.39 13.06 -13.37
N PHE A 73 5.51 12.35 -14.10
CA PHE A 73 4.11 12.17 -13.71
C PHE A 73 3.86 10.94 -12.81
N ILE A 74 4.88 10.10 -12.59
CA ILE A 74 4.80 8.96 -11.67
C ILE A 74 5.27 9.44 -10.31
N ASP A 75 4.31 9.89 -9.51
CA ASP A 75 4.60 10.38 -8.16
C ASP A 75 4.86 9.24 -7.16
N ASP A 76 5.34 9.63 -5.97
CA ASP A 76 5.59 8.70 -4.87
C ASP A 76 4.33 7.94 -4.41
N SER A 77 3.11 8.44 -4.68
CA SER A 77 1.87 7.77 -4.27
C SER A 77 1.69 6.49 -5.07
N ILE A 78 1.87 6.59 -6.39
CA ILE A 78 1.81 5.49 -7.33
C ILE A 78 2.90 4.46 -7.00
N LEU A 79 4.14 4.93 -6.80
CA LEU A 79 5.25 4.05 -6.43
C LEU A 79 5.03 3.36 -5.08
N SER A 80 4.48 4.07 -4.10
CA SER A 80 4.19 3.49 -2.79
C SER A 80 3.15 2.37 -2.86
N VAL A 81 2.15 2.49 -3.74
CA VAL A 81 1.17 1.42 -4.00
C VAL A 81 1.87 0.21 -4.62
N PHE A 82 2.66 0.39 -5.68
CA PHE A 82 3.40 -0.71 -6.30
C PHE A 82 4.32 -1.43 -5.30
N HIS A 83 5.08 -0.68 -4.50
CA HIS A 83 5.92 -1.25 -3.47
C HIS A 83 5.14 -1.98 -2.38
N LYS A 84 3.95 -1.49 -2.01
CA LYS A 84 3.11 -2.12 -1.01
C LYS A 84 2.55 -3.46 -1.51
N LEU A 85 1.98 -3.49 -2.72
CA LEU A 85 1.52 -4.72 -3.37
C LEU A 85 2.65 -5.75 -3.47
N ARG A 86 3.85 -5.33 -3.93
CA ARG A 86 5.03 -6.19 -4.00
C ARG A 86 5.43 -6.76 -2.64
N ARG A 87 5.55 -5.91 -1.62
CA ARG A 87 6.05 -6.33 -0.30
C ARG A 87 5.07 -7.28 0.39
N ILE A 88 3.78 -6.95 0.42
CA ILE A 88 2.79 -7.82 1.07
C ILE A 88 2.65 -9.13 0.29
N GLY A 89 2.58 -9.08 -1.04
CA GLY A 89 2.50 -10.32 -1.82
C GLY A 89 3.75 -11.20 -1.69
N ASN A 90 4.95 -10.61 -1.51
CA ASN A 90 6.14 -11.40 -1.20
C ASN A 90 6.03 -12.11 0.15
N LEU A 91 5.47 -11.44 1.17
CA LEU A 91 5.17 -12.07 2.46
C LEU A 91 4.13 -13.19 2.29
N ALA A 92 3.10 -12.97 1.47
CA ALA A 92 2.09 -14.00 1.18
C ALA A 92 2.71 -15.24 0.52
N VAL A 93 3.62 -15.06 -0.44
CA VAL A 93 4.29 -16.17 -1.14
C VAL A 93 5.32 -16.88 -0.26
N HIS A 94 6.20 -16.13 0.41
CA HIS A 94 7.37 -16.72 1.08
C HIS A 94 7.14 -17.04 2.56
N GLU A 95 6.22 -16.33 3.21
CA GLU A 95 5.95 -16.44 4.65
C GLU A 95 4.49 -16.87 4.93
N PHE A 96 3.73 -17.28 3.90
CA PHE A 96 2.33 -17.69 4.00
C PHE A 96 1.43 -16.64 4.70
N HIS A 97 1.76 -15.36 4.54
CA HIS A 97 0.96 -14.26 5.12
C HIS A 97 -0.49 -14.29 4.62
N ASN A 98 -1.44 -14.31 5.55
CA ASN A 98 -2.86 -14.58 5.27
C ASN A 98 -3.78 -13.65 6.07
N ASP A 99 -3.47 -12.34 6.06
CA ASP A 99 -4.23 -11.35 6.81
C ASP A 99 -5.35 -10.73 5.96
N LEU A 100 -6.58 -10.77 6.49
CA LEU A 100 -7.78 -10.30 5.81
C LEU A 100 -7.77 -8.78 5.58
N ASP A 101 -7.26 -8.02 6.54
CA ASP A 101 -7.18 -6.57 6.49
C ASP A 101 -6.18 -6.10 5.43
N ASP A 102 -5.02 -6.76 5.35
CA ASP A 102 -4.03 -6.54 4.31
C ASP A 102 -4.58 -6.93 2.93
N ALA A 103 -5.32 -8.03 2.80
CA ALA A 103 -5.97 -8.43 1.55
C ALA A 103 -7.00 -7.39 1.07
N GLN A 104 -7.87 -6.94 1.99
CA GLN A 104 -8.82 -5.85 1.74
C GLN A 104 -8.11 -4.58 1.27
N MET A 105 -7.03 -4.17 1.96
CA MET A 105 -6.29 -2.97 1.58
C MET A 105 -5.58 -3.13 0.24
N CYS A 106 -5.00 -4.29 -0.05
CA CYS A 106 -4.37 -4.54 -1.34
C CYS A 106 -5.38 -4.45 -2.49
N LEU A 107 -6.60 -4.99 -2.32
CA LEU A 107 -7.67 -4.83 -3.31
C LEU A 107 -8.03 -3.36 -3.55
N ARG A 108 -8.21 -2.58 -2.46
CA ARG A 108 -8.50 -1.14 -2.56
C ARG A 108 -7.39 -0.38 -3.28
N LEU A 109 -6.14 -0.59 -2.88
CA LEU A 109 -4.99 0.05 -3.51
C LEU A 109 -4.84 -0.36 -4.99
N GLY A 110 -5.06 -1.63 -5.31
CA GLY A 110 -5.09 -2.14 -6.66
C GLY A 110 -6.17 -1.49 -7.52
N PHE A 111 -7.36 -1.28 -6.96
CA PHE A 111 -8.44 -0.54 -7.61
C PHE A 111 -8.07 0.93 -7.89
N ARG A 112 -7.42 1.62 -6.94
CA ARG A 112 -6.94 2.99 -7.20
C ARG A 112 -5.89 3.01 -8.31
N LEU A 113 -5.00 2.03 -8.29
CA LEU A 113 -3.96 1.88 -9.31
C LEU A 113 -4.54 1.56 -10.68
N SER A 114 -5.55 0.69 -10.79
CA SER A 114 -6.22 0.37 -12.06
C SER A 114 -6.95 1.58 -12.64
N VAL A 115 -7.60 2.40 -11.81
CA VAL A 115 -8.25 3.63 -12.25
C VAL A 115 -7.24 4.61 -12.82
N TRP A 116 -6.12 4.84 -12.12
CA TRP A 116 -5.05 5.69 -12.62
C TRP A 116 -4.46 5.17 -13.93
N TYR A 117 -4.18 3.87 -13.98
CA TYR A 117 -3.68 3.18 -15.17
C TYR A 117 -4.65 3.30 -16.36
N TYR A 118 -5.95 3.09 -16.14
CA TYR A 118 -6.97 3.18 -17.18
C TYR A 118 -7.01 4.58 -17.78
N ARG A 119 -7.06 5.61 -16.94
CA ARG A 119 -7.06 7.02 -17.38
C ARG A 119 -5.82 7.34 -18.21
N LEU A 120 -4.67 6.82 -17.79
CA LEU A 120 -3.41 7.01 -18.50
C LEU A 120 -3.44 6.36 -19.89
N VAL A 121 -3.81 5.08 -19.97
CA VAL A 121 -3.74 4.29 -21.21
C VAL A 121 -4.80 4.72 -22.22
N THR A 122 -6.03 4.95 -21.76
CA THR A 122 -7.16 5.34 -22.63
C THR A 122 -7.20 6.83 -22.96
N LYS A 123 -6.42 7.65 -22.23
CA LYS A 123 -6.50 9.12 -22.25
C LYS A 123 -7.86 9.69 -21.82
N ASP A 124 -8.75 8.85 -21.27
CA ASP A 124 -9.98 9.31 -20.64
C ASP A 124 -9.69 9.78 -19.21
N TYR A 125 -9.07 10.95 -19.09
CA TYR A 125 -8.63 11.46 -17.78
C TYR A 125 -9.81 11.80 -16.85
N ASP A 126 -10.96 12.15 -17.41
CA ASP A 126 -12.18 12.52 -16.69
C ASP A 126 -13.08 11.30 -16.41
N PHE A 127 -12.62 10.08 -16.73
CA PHE A 127 -13.33 8.84 -16.50
C PHE A 127 -14.01 8.81 -15.12
N PRO A 128 -15.35 8.64 -15.06
CA PRO A 128 -16.08 8.62 -13.80
C PRO A 128 -15.70 7.36 -13.02
N VAL A 129 -15.00 7.56 -11.91
CA VAL A 129 -14.48 6.46 -11.09
C VAL A 129 -15.65 5.71 -10.45
N PRO A 130 -15.80 4.40 -10.71
CA PRO A 130 -16.84 3.62 -10.05
C PRO A 130 -16.59 3.58 -8.54
N MET A 131 -17.65 3.44 -7.76
CA MET A 131 -17.51 3.23 -6.33
C MET A 131 -16.91 1.83 -6.10
N PHE A 132 -15.81 1.76 -5.36
CA PHE A 132 -15.27 0.48 -4.91
C PHE A 132 -16.23 -0.16 -3.91
N VAL A 133 -16.67 -1.37 -4.21
CA VAL A 133 -17.47 -2.23 -3.35
C VAL A 133 -16.59 -3.39 -2.91
N LEU A 134 -16.45 -3.56 -1.61
CA LEU A 134 -15.69 -4.68 -1.08
C LEU A 134 -16.42 -5.99 -1.42
N PRO A 135 -15.77 -7.01 -2.01
CA PRO A 135 -16.42 -8.29 -2.24
C PRO A 135 -16.87 -8.90 -0.91
N GLU A 136 -18.13 -9.31 -0.84
CA GLU A 136 -18.69 -10.03 0.29
C GLU A 136 -18.85 -11.51 -0.11
N HIS A 137 -18.67 -12.43 0.85
CA HIS A 137 -18.85 -13.86 0.59
C HIS A 137 -20.21 -14.16 -0.05
N GLY A 138 -20.17 -14.95 -1.13
CA GLY A 138 -21.35 -15.65 -1.68
C GLY A 138 -21.62 -17.01 -1.02
N GLU A 139 -20.79 -17.44 -0.06
CA GLU A 139 -20.80 -18.81 0.46
C GLU A 139 -22.10 -19.20 1.18
N ASN A 140 -22.79 -18.26 1.84
CA ASN A 140 -23.97 -18.63 2.63
C ASN A 140 -25.18 -19.04 1.78
N LEU A 141 -25.32 -18.59 0.53
CA LEU A 141 -26.47 -19.00 -0.28
C LEU A 141 -26.33 -20.43 -0.80
N TYR A 142 -25.20 -20.77 -1.42
CA TYR A 142 -25.03 -22.07 -2.09
C TYR A 142 -24.82 -23.23 -1.11
N HIS A 143 -24.10 -22.99 0.00
CA HIS A 143 -23.93 -24.02 1.02
C HIS A 143 -25.27 -24.33 1.73
N GLN A 144 -26.10 -23.30 1.99
CA GLN A 144 -27.46 -23.47 2.49
C GLN A 144 -28.37 -24.13 1.45
N GLU A 145 -28.25 -23.79 0.17
CA GLU A 145 -29.03 -24.37 -0.93
C GLU A 145 -28.69 -25.86 -1.12
N VAL A 146 -27.42 -26.26 -0.99
CA VAL A 146 -27.02 -27.67 -1.00
C VAL A 146 -27.51 -28.41 0.24
N LEU A 147 -27.40 -27.82 1.43
CA LEU A 147 -27.90 -28.44 2.66
C LEU A 147 -29.42 -28.64 2.62
N THR A 148 -30.16 -27.63 2.15
CA THR A 148 -31.62 -27.71 1.99
C THR A 148 -32.03 -28.71 0.92
N LEU A 149 -31.35 -28.75 -0.24
CA LEU A 149 -31.61 -29.75 -1.28
C LEU A 149 -31.30 -31.17 -0.81
N LYS A 150 -30.22 -31.39 -0.05
CA LYS A 150 -29.89 -32.69 0.55
C LYS A 150 -30.98 -33.14 1.53
N GLN A 151 -31.42 -32.25 2.42
CA GLN A 151 -32.49 -32.55 3.38
C GLN A 151 -33.83 -32.83 2.68
N GLN A 152 -34.14 -32.09 1.60
CA GLN A 152 -35.34 -32.33 0.80
C GLN A 152 -35.29 -33.70 0.11
N LEU A 153 -34.15 -34.07 -0.48
CA LEU A 153 -33.96 -35.38 -1.11
C LEU A 153 -34.02 -36.53 -0.11
N GLU A 154 -33.42 -36.40 1.07
CA GLU A 154 -33.52 -37.41 2.12
C GLU A 154 -34.96 -37.62 2.58
N ARG A 155 -35.70 -36.52 2.76
CA ARG A 155 -37.12 -36.57 3.14
C ARG A 155 -37.98 -37.18 2.03
N GLN A 156 -37.75 -36.83 0.77
CA GLN A 156 -38.49 -37.35 -0.38
C GLN A 156 -38.15 -38.82 -0.67
N ALA A 157 -36.90 -39.25 -0.44
CA ALA A 157 -36.49 -40.65 -0.53
C ALA A 157 -37.16 -41.53 0.54
N GLN A 158 -37.40 -40.98 1.74
CA GLN A 158 -38.16 -41.65 2.79
C GLN A 158 -39.66 -41.71 2.49
N GLU A 159 -40.21 -40.68 1.83
CA GLU A 159 -41.64 -40.59 1.54
C GLU A 159 -42.06 -41.37 0.26
N LYS A 160 -41.13 -41.86 -0.59
CA LYS A 160 -41.40 -42.63 -1.84
C LYS A 160 -42.38 -41.95 -2.82
N VAL A 161 -42.41 -40.61 -2.87
CA VAL A 161 -43.51 -39.86 -3.52
C VAL A 161 -43.19 -39.35 -4.94
N GLN A 162 -41.96 -39.41 -5.45
CA GLN A 162 -41.63 -38.80 -6.75
C GLN A 162 -41.32 -39.76 -7.89
N SER A 163 -41.58 -39.29 -9.11
CA SER A 163 -41.24 -39.98 -10.35
C SER A 163 -39.72 -40.06 -10.52
N GLN A 164 -39.24 -41.16 -11.11
CA GLN A 164 -37.81 -41.39 -11.34
C GLN A 164 -37.12 -40.22 -12.08
N ALA A 165 -37.85 -39.54 -12.98
CA ALA A 165 -37.35 -38.39 -13.74
C ALA A 165 -37.14 -37.12 -12.88
N GLU A 166 -37.98 -36.87 -11.88
CA GLU A 166 -37.81 -35.72 -10.97
C GLU A 166 -36.64 -35.93 -10.01
N LEU A 167 -36.46 -37.17 -9.53
CA LEU A 167 -35.34 -37.55 -8.67
C LEU A 167 -34.01 -37.38 -9.41
N GLU A 168 -33.94 -37.81 -10.66
CA GLU A 168 -32.76 -37.65 -11.53
C GLU A 168 -32.46 -36.18 -11.81
N ALA A 169 -33.48 -35.35 -12.08
CA ALA A 169 -33.30 -33.92 -12.30
C ALA A 169 -32.76 -33.19 -11.04
N GLN A 170 -33.22 -33.56 -9.85
CA GLN A 170 -32.72 -33.00 -8.58
C GLN A 170 -31.30 -33.48 -8.25
N GLN A 171 -30.98 -34.76 -8.51
CA GLN A 171 -29.62 -35.29 -8.34
C GLN A 171 -28.63 -34.61 -9.28
N GLN A 172 -29.01 -34.40 -10.55
CA GLN A 172 -28.19 -33.64 -11.51
C GLN A 172 -27.98 -32.20 -11.05
N ARG A 173 -29.00 -31.56 -10.47
CA ARG A 173 -28.89 -30.21 -9.91
C ARG A 173 -27.94 -30.16 -8.71
N LEU A 174 -27.97 -31.17 -7.83
CA LEU A 174 -27.01 -31.29 -6.73
C LEU A 174 -25.57 -31.51 -7.22
N VAL A 175 -25.37 -32.35 -8.25
CA VAL A 175 -24.05 -32.56 -8.85
C VAL A 175 -23.53 -31.27 -9.49
N ALA A 176 -24.40 -30.51 -10.16
CA ALA A 176 -24.05 -29.22 -10.73
C ALA A 176 -23.71 -28.17 -9.66
N LEU A 177 -24.50 -28.07 -8.58
CA LEU A 177 -24.20 -27.16 -7.46
C LEU A 177 -22.92 -27.58 -6.72
N ASN A 178 -22.70 -28.87 -6.45
CA ASN A 178 -21.46 -29.36 -5.84
C ASN A 178 -20.25 -29.12 -6.76
N GLY A 179 -20.42 -29.22 -8.08
CA GLY A 179 -19.38 -28.86 -9.05
C GLY A 179 -19.09 -27.36 -9.05
N TYR A 180 -20.11 -26.51 -8.94
CA TYR A 180 -19.96 -25.06 -8.84
C TYR A 180 -19.30 -24.66 -7.52
N ILE A 181 -19.69 -25.29 -6.41
CA ILE A 181 -19.05 -25.16 -5.10
C ILE A 181 -17.61 -25.65 -5.17
N ALA A 182 -17.30 -26.79 -5.79
CA ALA A 182 -15.92 -27.25 -5.95
C ALA A 182 -15.05 -26.34 -6.87
N ILE A 183 -15.67 -25.57 -7.77
CA ILE A 183 -15.00 -24.55 -8.60
C ILE A 183 -14.78 -23.27 -7.79
N LEU A 184 -15.71 -22.91 -6.90
CA LEU A 184 -15.62 -21.74 -6.01
C LEU A 184 -14.72 -21.99 -4.78
N GLU A 185 -14.92 -23.11 -4.08
CA GLU A 185 -14.08 -23.68 -3.02
C GLU A 185 -12.77 -24.25 -3.56
N GLY A 186 -12.63 -24.41 -4.88
CA GLY A 186 -11.36 -24.80 -5.47
C GLY A 186 -10.32 -23.73 -5.15
N LYS A 187 -9.34 -23.93 -4.26
CA LYS A 187 -8.57 -25.16 -3.98
C LYS A 187 -8.34 -26.07 -5.18
N GLN A 188 -8.44 -25.54 -6.40
CA GLN A 188 -7.26 -25.68 -7.22
C GLN A 188 -6.25 -24.72 -6.61
N GLN A 189 -5.27 -25.29 -5.90
CA GLN A 189 -3.91 -24.90 -6.22
C GLN A 189 -3.83 -25.00 -7.75
N GLU A 190 -4.14 -23.89 -8.45
CA GLU A 190 -3.41 -23.59 -9.66
C GLU A 190 -1.98 -23.67 -9.16
N THR A 191 -1.34 -24.82 -9.38
CA THR A 191 0.07 -24.98 -9.06
C THR A 191 0.76 -23.76 -9.64
N GLU A 192 1.81 -23.26 -8.99
CA GLU A 192 2.54 -22.10 -9.51
C GLU A 192 2.83 -22.28 -11.01
N ALA A 193 3.05 -23.52 -11.46
CA ALA A 193 3.13 -23.95 -12.84
C ALA A 193 1.89 -23.64 -13.71
N GLN A 194 0.67 -23.95 -13.26
CA GLN A 194 -0.58 -23.65 -14.01
C GLN A 194 -0.89 -22.16 -14.03
N THR A 195 -0.73 -21.44 -12.90
CA THR A 195 -0.83 -19.98 -12.88
C THR A 195 0.19 -19.40 -13.88
N LYS A 196 1.45 -19.81 -13.79
CA LYS A 196 2.54 -19.34 -14.66
C LYS A 196 2.32 -19.69 -16.12
N ALA A 197 1.76 -20.86 -16.43
CA ALA A 197 1.42 -21.26 -17.80
C ALA A 197 0.28 -20.40 -18.38
N ARG A 198 -0.76 -20.12 -17.59
CA ARG A 198 -1.85 -19.24 -17.99
C ARG A 198 -1.39 -17.80 -18.13
N LEU A 199 -0.52 -17.34 -17.23
CA LEU A 199 0.14 -16.05 -17.34
C LEU A 199 0.99 -15.97 -18.61
N ALA A 200 1.82 -16.98 -18.90
CA ALA A 200 2.64 -17.01 -20.10
C ALA A 200 1.80 -17.01 -21.38
N ALA A 201 0.66 -17.71 -21.39
CA ALA A 201 -0.26 -17.71 -22.53
C ALA A 201 -0.91 -16.33 -22.75
N LEU A 202 -1.31 -15.65 -21.68
CA LEU A 202 -1.87 -14.29 -21.76
C LEU A 202 -0.79 -13.24 -22.09
N GLU A 203 0.41 -13.36 -21.51
CA GLU A 203 1.58 -12.53 -21.86
C GLU A 203 1.94 -12.70 -23.35
N ALA A 204 1.84 -13.91 -23.90
CA ALA A 204 2.05 -14.14 -25.34
C ALA A 204 0.96 -13.49 -26.22
N GLN A 205 -0.30 -13.53 -25.80
CA GLN A 205 -1.39 -12.85 -26.49
C GLN A 205 -1.25 -11.32 -26.44
N LEU A 206 -0.84 -10.78 -25.29
CA LEU A 206 -0.50 -9.36 -25.16
C LEU A 206 0.70 -9.00 -26.00
N ALA A 207 1.80 -9.76 -25.95
CA ALA A 207 2.98 -9.51 -26.76
C ALA A 207 2.67 -9.54 -28.27
N ALA A 208 1.72 -10.38 -28.70
CA ALA A 208 1.25 -10.39 -30.08
C ALA A 208 0.46 -9.11 -30.42
N LYS A 209 -0.45 -8.65 -29.54
CA LYS A 209 -1.15 -7.37 -29.70
C LYS A 209 -0.19 -6.17 -29.63
N ASP A 210 0.77 -6.20 -28.72
CA ASP A 210 1.80 -5.18 -28.56
C ASP A 210 2.75 -5.16 -29.76
N ALA A 211 3.08 -6.31 -30.35
CA ALA A 211 3.83 -6.39 -31.60
C ALA A 211 3.03 -5.88 -32.80
N GLU A 212 1.71 -6.05 -32.79
CA GLU A 212 0.79 -5.49 -33.78
C GLU A 212 0.67 -3.96 -33.63
N LEU A 213 0.58 -3.46 -32.39
CA LEU A 213 0.64 -2.04 -32.03
C LEU A 213 2.03 -1.44 -32.26
N ALA A 214 3.12 -2.19 -32.07
CA ALA A 214 4.50 -1.73 -32.27
C ALA A 214 4.88 -1.59 -33.74
N LYS A 215 4.13 -2.24 -34.63
CA LYS A 215 4.16 -2.01 -36.08
C LYS A 215 3.45 -0.71 -36.47
N GLN A 216 2.62 -0.14 -35.60
CA GLN A 216 2.19 1.24 -35.68
C GLN A 216 3.34 2.14 -35.18
N THR A 217 3.52 3.25 -35.87
CA THR A 217 4.80 3.96 -36.06
C THR A 217 5.50 4.42 -34.77
N GLU A 218 6.84 4.36 -34.73
CA GLU A 218 7.67 4.94 -33.65
C GLU A 218 7.38 6.44 -33.39
N GLN A 219 6.88 7.14 -34.40
CA GLN A 219 6.40 8.52 -34.30
C GLN A 219 5.14 8.66 -33.44
N GLU A 220 4.21 7.69 -33.48
CA GLU A 220 3.01 7.69 -32.62
C GLU A 220 3.39 7.41 -31.16
N ARG A 221 4.39 6.55 -30.90
CA ARG A 221 4.94 6.36 -29.55
C ARG A 221 5.58 7.62 -28.98
N LYS A 222 6.38 8.34 -29.77
CA LYS A 222 6.98 9.62 -29.34
C LYS A 222 5.92 10.71 -29.11
N ALA A 223 4.88 10.76 -29.96
CA ALA A 223 3.75 11.67 -29.78
C ALA A 223 2.92 11.33 -28.54
N TYR A 224 2.66 10.03 -28.31
CA TYR A 224 2.01 9.51 -27.11
C TYR A 224 2.77 9.89 -25.84
N HIS A 225 4.09 9.74 -25.85
CA HIS A 225 4.96 10.10 -24.72
C HIS A 225 4.88 11.59 -24.37
N LYS A 226 4.89 12.46 -25.39
CA LYS A 226 4.80 13.91 -25.22
C LYS A 226 3.43 14.33 -24.67
N GLU A 227 2.36 13.77 -25.21
CA GLU A 227 0.98 14.10 -24.81
C GLU A 227 0.65 13.64 -23.39
N ILE A 228 1.10 12.43 -23.01
CA ILE A 228 0.93 11.93 -21.64
C ILE A 228 1.69 12.77 -20.64
N THR A 229 2.91 13.20 -20.96
CA THR A 229 3.70 14.00 -20.03
C THR A 229 2.97 15.29 -19.65
N ASP A 230 2.39 16.01 -20.60
CA ASP A 230 1.73 17.30 -20.32
C ASP A 230 0.39 17.16 -19.56
N GLN A 231 -0.36 16.08 -19.79
CA GLN A 231 -1.68 15.89 -19.19
C GLN A 231 -1.67 15.03 -17.91
N ALA A 232 -0.80 14.02 -17.82
CA ALA A 232 -0.70 13.14 -16.66
C ALA A 232 -0.01 13.81 -15.45
N ILE A 233 0.89 14.79 -15.67
CA ILE A 233 1.51 15.59 -14.59
C ILE A 233 0.45 16.23 -13.68
N LYS A 234 -0.75 16.51 -14.19
CA LYS A 234 -1.82 17.18 -13.44
C LYS A 234 -2.65 16.25 -12.55
N ARG A 235 -2.47 14.92 -12.60
CA ARG A 235 -3.42 13.98 -11.98
C ARG A 235 -2.75 12.84 -11.21
N THR A 236 -2.65 13.05 -9.90
CA THR A 236 -2.13 12.11 -8.88
C THR A 236 -3.12 10.99 -8.55
N LEU A 237 -2.66 9.90 -7.95
CA LEU A 237 -3.51 8.81 -7.48
C LEU A 237 -4.30 9.24 -6.23
N ASN A 238 -5.63 9.19 -6.32
CA ASN A 238 -6.53 9.63 -5.24
C ASN A 238 -6.71 8.53 -4.20
N LEU A 239 -6.01 8.67 -3.07
CA LEU A 239 -6.15 7.78 -1.91
C LEU A 239 -7.13 8.33 -0.87
N SER A 240 -7.88 7.44 -0.24
CA SER A 240 -8.60 7.74 1.00
C SER A 240 -7.61 7.99 2.15
N GLU A 241 -8.12 8.54 3.25
CA GLU A 241 -7.32 8.76 4.46
C GLU A 241 -6.85 7.45 5.08
N GLU A 242 -7.71 6.43 5.11
CA GLU A 242 -7.37 5.08 5.57
C GLU A 242 -6.30 4.44 4.66
N GLU A 243 -6.47 4.52 3.34
CA GLU A 243 -5.49 4.01 2.36
C GLU A 243 -4.13 4.72 2.53
N SER A 244 -4.15 6.03 2.81
CA SER A 244 -2.93 6.82 3.05
C SER A 244 -2.24 6.42 4.37
N ARG A 245 -3.00 6.27 5.47
CA ARG A 245 -2.45 5.84 6.76
C ARG A 245 -1.85 4.44 6.70
N PHE A 246 -2.47 3.53 5.96
CA PHE A 246 -1.93 2.20 5.74
C PHE A 246 -0.54 2.19 5.07
N LEU A 247 -0.30 3.13 4.14
CA LEU A 247 1.01 3.32 3.52
C LEU A 247 2.01 3.96 4.50
N ILE A 248 1.58 4.94 5.28
CA ILE A 248 2.41 5.62 6.29
C ILE A 248 2.84 4.66 7.40
N ASP A 249 1.92 3.84 7.93
CA ASP A 249 2.21 2.82 8.93
C ASP A 249 3.30 1.86 8.44
N ALA A 250 3.28 1.49 7.16
CA ALA A 250 4.30 0.64 6.56
C ALA A 250 5.68 1.34 6.46
N GLN A 251 5.71 2.66 6.23
CA GLN A 251 6.93 3.45 6.21
C GLN A 251 7.51 3.61 7.62
N LEU A 252 6.66 3.90 8.61
CA LEU A 252 7.03 4.00 10.02
C LEU A 252 7.60 2.67 10.53
N ARG A 253 6.94 1.54 10.24
CA ARG A 253 7.46 0.20 10.56
C ARG A 253 8.83 -0.07 9.92
N LYS A 254 9.02 0.33 8.66
CA LYS A 254 10.32 0.21 7.99
C LYS A 254 11.41 1.03 8.70
N ALA A 255 11.05 2.17 9.30
CA ALA A 255 11.94 3.01 10.09
C ALA A 255 12.12 2.54 11.55
N GLY A 256 11.57 1.38 11.93
CA GLY A 256 11.74 0.78 13.27
C GLY A 256 10.70 1.20 14.31
N TRP A 257 9.60 1.82 13.89
CA TRP A 257 8.49 2.21 14.76
C TRP A 257 7.40 1.13 14.79
N GLN A 258 6.86 0.81 15.95
CA GLN A 258 5.58 0.11 16.03
C GLN A 258 4.49 1.07 15.58
N ALA A 259 3.84 0.77 14.46
CA ALA A 259 2.81 1.60 13.85
C ALA A 259 1.70 0.73 13.25
N ASP A 260 0.48 1.00 13.69
CA ASP A 260 -0.79 0.47 13.17
C ASP A 260 -1.90 1.46 13.56
N SER A 261 -2.29 2.32 12.63
CA SER A 261 -3.27 3.38 12.86
C SER A 261 -4.69 2.88 13.17
N LYS A 262 -4.97 1.59 12.94
CA LYS A 262 -6.24 0.96 13.32
C LYS A 262 -6.26 0.58 14.80
N THR A 263 -5.14 0.17 15.38
CA THR A 263 -5.07 -0.31 16.78
C THR A 263 -4.31 0.64 17.70
N LEU A 264 -3.15 1.14 17.26
CA LEU A 264 -2.29 2.10 17.97
C LEU A 264 -2.79 3.54 17.79
N ARG A 265 -4.03 3.78 18.21
CA ARG A 265 -4.70 5.08 18.17
C ARG A 265 -5.00 5.58 19.57
N PHE A 266 -4.80 6.88 19.81
CA PHE A 266 -5.02 7.47 21.13
C PHE A 266 -6.45 7.23 21.63
N ALA A 267 -7.45 7.45 20.77
CA ALA A 267 -8.87 7.22 21.04
C ALA A 267 -9.22 5.75 21.37
N LYS A 268 -8.38 4.79 20.96
CA LYS A 268 -8.52 3.37 21.31
C LYS A 268 -7.68 2.96 22.53
N GLY A 269 -7.12 3.93 23.25
CA GLY A 269 -6.34 3.69 24.47
C GLY A 269 -4.86 3.43 24.25
N ALA A 270 -4.33 3.58 23.03
CA ALA A 270 -2.90 3.42 22.80
C ALA A 270 -2.09 4.50 23.54
N ARG A 271 -1.03 4.08 24.25
CA ARG A 271 -0.16 4.95 25.04
C ARG A 271 1.32 4.63 24.80
N PRO A 272 2.24 5.57 25.07
CA PRO A 272 3.68 5.32 25.00
C PRO A 272 4.09 4.28 26.06
N GLU A 273 5.07 3.43 25.73
CA GLU A 273 5.52 2.33 26.61
C GLU A 273 7.02 2.39 26.87
N PRO A 274 7.50 2.08 28.09
CA PRO A 274 8.93 2.10 28.39
C PRO A 274 9.71 1.16 27.47
N GLY A 275 10.76 1.68 26.83
CA GLY A 275 11.66 0.89 25.97
C GLY A 275 11.12 0.54 24.58
N VAL A 276 9.92 1.02 24.20
CA VAL A 276 9.31 0.73 22.90
C VAL A 276 9.22 1.98 22.03
N ASN A 277 9.67 1.89 20.78
CA ASN A 277 9.47 2.96 19.79
C ASN A 277 8.06 2.83 19.18
N LYS A 278 7.12 3.72 19.56
CA LYS A 278 5.73 3.69 19.07
C LYS A 278 5.35 4.94 18.29
N ALA A 279 4.63 4.74 17.19
CA ALA A 279 3.89 5.79 16.50
C ALA A 279 2.41 5.66 16.87
N ILE A 280 1.89 6.65 17.60
CA ILE A 280 0.49 6.64 18.05
C ILE A 280 -0.32 7.61 17.21
N ALA A 281 -1.37 7.11 16.59
CA ALA A 281 -2.24 7.89 15.71
C ALA A 281 -3.26 8.75 16.48
N GLU A 282 -3.64 9.88 15.88
CA GLU A 282 -4.69 10.81 16.37
C GLU A 282 -4.42 11.32 17.80
N TRP A 283 -3.19 11.75 18.05
CA TRP A 283 -2.78 12.23 19.37
C TRP A 283 -3.30 13.66 19.61
N PRO A 284 -3.98 13.93 20.74
CA PRO A 284 -4.46 15.28 21.04
C PRO A 284 -3.29 16.24 21.31
N THR A 285 -3.37 17.42 20.72
CA THR A 285 -2.42 18.52 20.90
C THR A 285 -3.05 19.61 21.76
N GLY A 286 -2.24 20.56 22.25
CA GLY A 286 -2.76 21.71 23.00
C GLY A 286 -3.70 22.59 22.17
N THR A 287 -4.31 23.56 22.83
CA THR A 287 -5.13 24.57 22.14
C THR A 287 -4.26 25.49 21.30
N ASP A 288 -4.66 25.69 20.05
CA ASP A 288 -3.96 26.59 19.14
C ASP A 288 -4.30 28.08 19.41
N GLU A 289 -3.72 28.96 18.61
CA GLU A 289 -3.90 30.42 18.67
C GLU A 289 -5.37 30.86 18.48
N THR A 290 -6.21 29.96 17.96
CA THR A 290 -7.65 30.18 17.74
C THR A 290 -8.52 29.56 18.83
N GLY A 291 -7.91 28.95 19.86
CA GLY A 291 -8.58 28.31 20.97
C GLY A 291 -9.13 26.92 20.68
N LYS A 292 -8.75 26.29 19.55
CA LYS A 292 -9.21 24.93 19.19
C LYS A 292 -8.15 23.89 19.55
N THR A 293 -8.61 22.78 20.12
CA THR A 293 -7.77 21.59 20.37
C THR A 293 -7.53 20.88 19.04
N GLY A 294 -6.26 20.74 18.65
CA GLY A 294 -5.87 20.00 17.45
C GLY A 294 -5.60 18.52 17.72
N PHE A 295 -5.61 17.71 16.68
CA PHE A 295 -5.10 16.33 16.72
C PHE A 295 -3.97 16.20 15.70
N ALA A 296 -2.84 15.66 16.15
CA ALA A 296 -1.76 15.27 15.26
C ALA A 296 -2.06 13.91 14.64
N ASP A 297 -1.72 13.72 13.35
CA ASP A 297 -1.94 12.42 12.70
C ASP A 297 -1.14 11.30 13.35
N TYR A 298 0.15 11.53 13.66
CA TYR A 298 0.94 10.65 14.50
C TYR A 298 1.87 11.42 15.43
N VAL A 299 2.13 10.85 16.60
CA VAL A 299 3.23 11.25 17.48
C VAL A 299 4.17 10.07 17.66
N LEU A 300 5.47 10.32 17.47
CA LEU A 300 6.53 9.33 17.57
C LEU A 300 7.16 9.38 18.96
N PHE A 301 7.15 8.26 19.68
CA PHE A 301 7.66 8.10 21.04
C PHE A 301 8.85 7.13 21.14
N VAL A 302 10.03 7.60 21.58
CA VAL A 302 11.11 6.70 22.01
C VAL A 302 10.89 6.34 23.46
N GLY A 303 10.35 5.15 23.68
CA GLY A 303 9.82 4.74 24.97
C GLY A 303 8.66 5.65 25.36
N LEU A 304 8.95 6.57 26.27
CA LEU A 304 7.97 7.45 26.92
C LEU A 304 8.16 8.91 26.52
N LYS A 305 9.20 9.17 25.72
CA LYS A 305 9.59 10.51 25.30
C LYS A 305 9.03 10.76 23.90
N PRO A 306 8.17 11.76 23.70
CA PRO A 306 7.80 12.20 22.37
C PRO A 306 9.02 12.82 21.71
N ILE A 307 9.28 12.46 20.46
CA ILE A 307 10.44 12.99 19.71
C ILE A 307 10.03 13.72 18.43
N ALA A 308 8.87 13.41 17.85
CA ALA A 308 8.41 14.04 16.64
C ALA A 308 6.88 13.95 16.49
N VAL A 309 6.34 14.88 15.72
CA VAL A 309 4.95 14.88 15.24
C VAL A 309 4.97 14.69 13.73
N VAL A 310 4.12 13.82 13.20
CA VAL A 310 3.96 13.58 11.77
C VAL A 310 2.55 13.99 11.38
N GLU A 311 2.44 14.81 10.34
CA GLU A 311 1.16 15.19 9.73
C GLU A 311 1.02 14.42 8.40
N ALA A 312 -0.07 13.68 8.25
CA ALA A 312 -0.41 12.93 7.05
C ALA A 312 -1.34 13.78 6.16
N LYS A 313 -1.05 13.86 4.87
CA LYS A 313 -1.93 14.55 3.91
C LYS A 313 -2.29 13.66 2.74
N ARG A 314 -3.47 13.93 2.16
CA ARG A 314 -3.76 13.53 0.79
C ARG A 314 -2.75 14.26 -0.10
N LYS A 315 -2.01 13.52 -0.92
CA LYS A 315 -0.84 14.03 -1.67
C LYS A 315 -1.13 15.16 -2.67
N ASN A 316 -2.39 15.48 -2.95
CA ASN A 316 -2.81 16.59 -3.82
C ASN A 316 -2.73 17.98 -3.12
N THR A 317 -1.87 18.14 -2.12
CA THR A 317 -1.64 19.40 -1.40
C THR A 317 -0.15 19.52 -1.09
N ASP A 318 0.46 20.65 -1.47
CA ASP A 318 1.88 20.92 -1.29
C ASP A 318 2.32 20.72 0.17
N VAL A 319 3.34 19.88 0.38
CA VAL A 319 3.95 19.57 1.69
C VAL A 319 4.40 20.85 2.39
N PHE A 320 4.87 21.85 1.62
CA PHE A 320 5.33 23.12 2.16
C PHE A 320 4.23 23.88 2.91
N SER A 321 2.99 23.82 2.42
CA SER A 321 1.84 24.52 3.04
C SER A 321 1.47 23.98 4.43
N LYS A 322 1.97 22.80 4.81
CA LYS A 322 1.63 22.09 6.06
C LYS A 322 2.80 21.93 7.02
N LEU A 323 4.01 22.35 6.62
CA LEU A 323 5.11 22.57 7.55
C LEU A 323 4.68 23.48 8.71
N ASN A 324 3.83 24.48 8.44
CA ASN A 324 3.24 25.33 9.47
C ASN A 324 2.35 24.55 10.44
N GLU A 325 1.58 23.54 9.99
CA GLU A 325 0.78 22.70 10.87
C GLU A 325 1.64 21.76 11.72
N SER A 326 2.61 21.07 11.11
CA SER A 326 3.53 20.21 11.85
C SER A 326 4.35 21.02 12.87
N TYR A 327 4.82 22.21 12.50
CA TYR A 327 5.49 23.15 13.39
C TYR A 327 4.55 23.59 14.52
N ARG A 328 3.31 23.95 14.20
CA ARG A 328 2.29 24.35 15.19
C ARG A 328 2.03 23.22 16.17
N TYR A 329 1.75 22.00 15.71
CA TYR A 329 1.50 20.87 16.60
C TYR A 329 2.72 20.48 17.43
N SER A 330 3.92 20.60 16.89
CA SER A 330 5.15 20.44 17.67
C SER A 330 5.29 21.52 18.75
N LYS A 331 4.99 22.79 18.41
CA LYS A 331 5.06 23.93 19.33
C LYS A 331 4.02 23.86 20.45
N TYR A 332 2.80 23.47 20.11
CA TYR A 332 1.66 23.34 21.03
C TYR A 332 1.51 21.91 21.56
N PHE A 333 2.55 21.07 21.48
CA PHE A 333 2.52 19.74 22.06
C PHE A 333 2.34 19.83 23.57
N ASP A 334 1.23 19.27 24.08
CA ASP A 334 0.87 19.40 25.48
C ASP A 334 1.66 18.41 26.35
N ASN A 335 2.76 18.92 26.90
CA ASN A 335 3.62 18.17 27.80
C ASN A 335 2.97 17.91 29.17
N ALA A 336 2.01 18.73 29.60
CA ALA A 336 1.28 18.51 30.85
C ALA A 336 0.31 17.34 30.67
N PHE A 337 -0.48 17.38 29.60
CA PHE A 337 -1.38 16.27 29.24
C PHE A 337 -0.63 14.93 29.09
N LEU A 338 0.53 14.93 28.43
CA LEU A 338 1.36 13.73 28.35
C LEU A 338 1.79 13.24 29.74
N ARG A 339 2.25 14.14 30.61
CA ARG A 339 2.68 13.76 31.97
C ARG A 339 1.54 13.15 32.78
N ASP A 340 0.36 13.76 32.73
CA ASP A 340 -0.82 13.27 33.43
C ASP A 340 -1.21 11.88 32.91
N THR A 341 -1.23 11.73 31.58
CA THR A 341 -1.47 10.45 30.91
C THR A 341 -0.49 9.36 31.37
N LEU A 342 0.80 9.69 31.49
CA LEU A 342 1.82 8.74 31.93
C LEU A 342 1.68 8.39 33.42
N LEU A 343 1.30 9.35 34.26
CA LEU A 343 1.08 9.12 35.70
C LEU A 343 -0.13 8.24 35.99
N GLU A 344 -1.16 8.28 35.14
CA GLU A 344 -2.31 7.36 35.22
C GLU A 344 -1.90 5.90 34.92
N HIS A 345 -0.96 5.70 34.01
CA HIS A 345 -0.65 4.37 33.47
C HIS A 345 0.60 3.74 34.09
N TYR A 346 1.45 4.53 34.73
CA TYR A 346 2.71 4.04 35.28
C TYR A 346 3.09 4.71 36.60
N ALA A 347 3.64 3.91 37.52
CA ALA A 347 4.09 4.40 38.82
C ALA A 347 5.27 5.40 38.70
N PRO A 348 5.37 6.42 39.58
CA PRO A 348 6.39 7.49 39.50
C PRO A 348 7.84 6.99 39.47
N THR A 349 8.10 5.79 39.98
CA THR A 349 9.42 5.16 40.08
C THR A 349 9.99 4.71 38.73
N THR A 350 9.19 4.63 37.66
CA THR A 350 9.67 4.25 36.32
C THR A 350 10.25 5.42 35.51
N TYR A 351 10.05 6.68 35.94
CA TYR A 351 10.35 7.89 35.13
C TYR A 351 11.31 8.88 35.79
N MET A 352 11.46 8.84 37.11
CA MET A 352 12.38 9.72 37.84
C MET A 352 13.69 9.00 38.20
N LYS A 353 14.61 8.89 37.24
CA LYS A 353 16.04 8.99 37.57
C LYS A 353 16.47 10.44 37.29
N PRO A 354 16.67 11.28 38.31
CA PRO A 354 17.19 12.62 38.11
C PRO A 354 18.62 12.50 37.57
N CYS A 355 18.91 13.16 36.44
CA CYS A 355 20.28 13.46 36.05
C CYS A 355 20.87 14.44 37.08
N ARG A 356 21.52 13.94 38.12
CA ARG A 356 22.45 14.75 38.92
C ARG A 356 23.75 14.90 38.13
N ASN A 357 23.87 16.01 37.40
CA ASN A 357 25.05 16.90 37.38
C ASN A 357 25.02 17.82 36.16
N MET A 358 24.37 18.98 36.32
CA MET A 358 24.76 20.19 35.61
C MET A 358 24.72 21.31 36.63
N LYS A 359 25.83 21.47 37.36
CA LYS A 359 26.05 22.69 38.16
C LYS A 359 26.56 23.77 37.21
N SER A 360 25.82 24.86 37.20
CA SER A 360 26.15 26.21 36.75
C SER A 360 27.63 26.57 36.80
N ALA A 361 28.14 27.10 35.69
CA ALA A 361 29.21 28.10 35.71
C ALA A 361 29.02 29.03 34.50
N GLY A 362 28.30 30.13 34.73
CA GLY A 362 28.40 31.29 33.86
C GLY A 362 29.78 31.93 34.03
N ARG A 363 30.46 32.19 32.92
CA ARG A 363 31.47 33.24 32.76
C ARG A 363 31.77 33.43 31.27
N THR A 364 31.34 34.56 30.73
CA THR A 364 32.03 35.20 29.60
C THR A 364 33.45 35.58 30.02
N PRO A 365 34.42 35.58 29.08
CA PRO A 365 35.10 36.83 28.82
C PRO A 365 35.46 37.08 27.34
N ALA A 366 35.24 38.35 26.97
CA ALA A 366 36.10 39.29 26.24
C ALA A 366 37.05 38.82 25.12
N VAL A 367 36.87 39.51 24.00
CA VAL A 367 37.82 39.90 22.95
C VAL A 367 39.21 40.22 23.50
N ASN A 368 40.26 39.62 22.91
CA ASN A 368 41.50 40.36 22.66
C ASN A 368 42.30 39.78 21.50
N SER A 369 42.66 40.68 20.59
CA SER A 369 43.53 40.55 19.44
C SER A 369 44.98 40.26 19.83
N ALA A 370 45.65 39.36 19.11
CA ALA A 370 47.10 39.42 18.93
C ALA A 370 47.51 38.72 17.63
N LEU A 371 47.88 39.54 16.65
CA LEU A 371 48.65 39.17 15.47
C LEU A 371 49.97 38.50 15.88
N LYS A 372 50.34 37.42 15.20
CA LYS A 372 51.74 37.12 14.84
C LYS A 372 51.81 36.16 13.66
N SER A 373 52.20 36.73 12.53
CA SER A 373 52.67 36.10 11.30
C SER A 373 53.89 35.19 11.51
N PRO A 374 54.16 34.28 10.56
CA PRO A 374 55.52 34.13 10.08
C PRO A 374 55.65 34.30 8.56
N SER A 375 56.71 35.02 8.21
CA SER A 375 57.20 35.36 6.90
C SER A 375 57.71 34.17 6.08
N ALA A 376 57.53 34.26 4.77
CA ALA A 376 58.17 33.44 3.74
C ALA A 376 59.60 33.91 3.45
N THR A 377 60.53 33.01 3.13
CA THR A 377 61.19 32.83 1.80
C THR A 377 62.34 31.77 1.81
N PRO A 378 62.74 31.22 0.64
CA PRO A 378 63.37 29.89 0.43
C PRO A 378 64.82 30.03 -0.14
N PRO A 379 65.37 29.22 -1.09
CA PRO A 379 65.34 27.77 -1.42
C PRO A 379 66.75 27.13 -1.55
N THR A 380 66.84 25.79 -1.62
CA THR A 380 67.86 24.95 -2.34
C THR A 380 67.52 23.49 -2.00
N GLY A 381 67.56 22.46 -2.84
CA GLY A 381 68.03 22.19 -4.19
C GLY A 381 68.31 20.66 -4.28
N ALA A 382 68.08 20.07 -5.46
CA ALA A 382 68.53 18.73 -5.93
C ALA A 382 67.82 17.46 -5.36
N ASN A 383 67.12 16.67 -6.20
CA ASN A 383 67.59 15.51 -7.00
C ASN A 383 67.86 14.27 -6.10
N THR A 384 67.30 13.07 -6.25
CA THR A 384 67.15 12.21 -7.44
C THR A 384 66.26 10.98 -7.17
N ALA A 385 65.40 10.66 -8.14
CA ALA A 385 65.16 9.37 -8.81
C ALA A 385 65.09 8.00 -8.09
N ARG A 386 64.10 7.23 -8.57
CA ARG A 386 63.97 5.74 -8.70
C ARG A 386 63.65 4.98 -7.40
N ARG A 387 62.71 4.02 -7.39
CA ARG A 387 62.18 3.17 -8.47
C ARG A 387 60.78 2.69 -8.13
#